data_AF-A0A4R4IRF6-F1
#
_entry.id   AF-A0A4R4IRF6-F1
#
_cell.length_a   1.000
_cell.length_b   1.000
_cell.length_c   1.000
_cell.angle_alpha   90.00
_cell.angle_beta   90.00
_cell.angle_gamma   90.00
#
_symmetry.space_group_name_H-M   'P 1'
#
loop_
_entity.id
_entity.type
_entity.pdbx_description
1 polymer ?
#
loop_
_entity_poly.entity_id
_entity_poly.type
_entity_poly.pdbx_seq_one_letter_code
_entity_poly.pdbx_strand_id
1 'polypeptide(L)'
;MNTVYKAHFGDQQVNFVVNVIHDDMWIAECDELGLVTEAKTYDELTERVWEIAPELYEMNLDGNPDGMKISFVQEQSYDSRIAL
;
A
#
# COMPACT_ATOMS: atom_id res chain seq x y z
N MET A 1 26.97 4.71 -36.17
CA MET A 1 27.02 4.07 -34.83
C MET A 1 25.88 4.66 -34.04
N ASN A 2 24.75 3.96 -33.98
CA ASN A 2 23.55 4.47 -33.31
C ASN A 2 23.57 3.87 -31.89
N THR A 3 23.86 4.71 -30.90
CA THR A 3 23.91 4.30 -29.50
C THR A 3 22.48 4.04 -29.05
N VAL A 4 22.12 2.76 -28.94
CA VAL A 4 20.88 2.34 -28.30
C VAL A 4 21.01 2.75 -26.84
N TYR A 5 20.30 3.81 -26.44
CA TYR A 5 20.11 4.13 -25.04
C TYR A 5 19.33 2.96 -24.45
N LYS A 6 20.04 1.98 -23.89
CA LYS A 6 19.45 1.12 -22.87
C LYS A 6 19.12 2.05 -21.72
N ALA A 7 17.87 2.54 -21.71
CA ALA A 7 17.25 3.08 -20.52
C ALA A 7 17.48 2.02 -19.45
N HIS A 8 18.42 2.30 -18.54
CA HIS A 8 18.38 1.69 -17.24
C HIS A 8 17.07 2.20 -16.68
N PHE A 9 16.02 1.37 -16.73
CA PHE A 9 14.84 1.56 -15.92
C PHE A 9 15.38 1.58 -14.49
N GLY A 10 15.69 2.79 -14.01
CA GLY A 10 16.10 2.99 -12.64
C GLY A 10 15.05 2.37 -11.76
N ASP A 11 15.48 1.71 -10.70
CA ASP A 11 14.68 1.10 -9.65
C ASP A 11 13.41 1.93 -9.42
N GLN A 12 12.33 1.58 -10.12
CA GLN A 12 11.08 2.33 -10.04
C GLN A 12 10.46 1.84 -8.75
N GLN A 13 10.89 2.43 -7.65
CA GLN A 13 10.42 2.12 -6.33
C GLN A 13 8.96 2.55 -6.28
N VAL A 14 8.06 1.61 -6.53
CA VAL A 14 6.63 1.87 -6.58
C VAL A 14 6.17 2.02 -5.14
N ASN A 15 5.77 3.24 -4.79
CA ASN A 15 5.25 3.56 -3.47
C ASN A 15 3.73 3.62 -3.54
N PHE A 16 3.09 2.74 -2.78
CA PHE A 16 1.64 2.65 -2.66
C PHE A 16 1.19 3.35 -1.39
N VAL A 17 0.24 4.26 -1.53
CA VAL A 17 -0.36 4.93 -0.39
C VAL A 17 -1.57 4.13 0.07
N VAL A 18 -1.52 3.61 1.29
CA VAL A 18 -2.63 2.94 1.96
C VAL A 18 -3.26 3.93 2.92
N ASN A 19 -4.48 4.35 2.62
CA ASN A 19 -5.26 5.21 3.51
C ASN A 19 -5.84 4.34 4.62
N VAL A 20 -5.65 4.78 5.86
CA VAL A 20 -6.14 4.10 7.05
C VAL A 20 -7.17 4.98 7.76
N ILE A 21 -8.36 4.44 7.90
CA ILE A 21 -9.50 5.09 8.56
C ILE A 21 -9.92 4.21 9.74
N HIS A 22 -10.39 4.84 10.80
CA HIS A 22 -10.96 4.13 11.95
C HIS A 22 -12.42 4.55 12.15
N ASP A 23 -13.34 3.64 11.87
CA ASP A 23 -14.79 3.81 12.05
C ASP A 23 -15.37 2.52 12.65
N ASP A 24 -15.41 2.42 13.99
CA ASP A 24 -15.64 1.20 14.80
C ASP A 24 -14.61 0.06 14.59
N MET A 25 -13.97 -0.03 13.43
CA MET A 25 -12.91 -0.95 13.05
C MET A 25 -11.84 -0.19 12.25
N TRP A 26 -10.61 -0.73 12.21
CA TRP A 26 -9.58 -0.22 11.32
C TRP A 26 -9.84 -0.69 9.89
N ILE A 27 -9.80 0.24 8.95
CA ILE A 27 -10.02 -0.01 7.53
C ILE A 27 -8.81 0.53 6.78
N ALA A 28 -8.25 -0.27 5.88
CA ALA A 28 -7.15 0.10 5.00
C ALA A 28 -7.61 -0.03 3.54
N GLU A 29 -7.38 1.02 2.76
CA GLU A 29 -7.67 1.03 1.33
C GLU A 29 -6.48 1.59 0.52
N CYS A 30 -6.28 1.05 -0.68
CA CYS A 30 -5.33 1.57 -1.66
C CYS A 30 -5.89 1.39 -3.07
N ASP A 31 -6.30 2.48 -3.70
CA ASP A 31 -6.88 2.50 -5.04
C ASP A 31 -5.92 1.92 -6.10
N GLU A 32 -4.62 2.20 -5.97
CA GLU A 32 -3.60 1.79 -6.94
C GLU A 32 -3.43 0.27 -7.00
N LEU A 33 -3.54 -0.40 -5.84
CA LEU A 33 -3.48 -1.86 -5.75
C LEU A 33 -4.87 -2.51 -5.89
N GLY A 34 -5.94 -1.73 -5.72
CA GLY A 34 -7.27 -2.26 -5.48
C GLY A 34 -7.37 -3.01 -4.14
N LEU A 35 -6.56 -2.61 -3.16
CA LEU A 35 -6.53 -3.23 -1.83
C LEU A 35 -7.62 -2.61 -0.96
N VAL A 36 -8.45 -3.45 -0.34
CA VAL A 36 -9.39 -3.05 0.72
C VAL A 36 -9.40 -4.15 1.77
N THR A 37 -9.09 -3.80 3.02
CA THR A 37 -9.09 -4.75 4.14
C THR A 37 -9.48 -4.06 5.44
N GLU A 38 -9.93 -4.84 6.42
CA GLU A 38 -10.37 -4.37 7.73
C GLU A 38 -9.83 -5.26 8.86
N ALA A 39 -9.58 -4.67 10.03
CA ALA A 39 -9.13 -5.39 11.21
C ALA A 39 -9.48 -4.69 12.52
N LYS A 40 -9.53 -5.44 13.62
CA LYS A 40 -9.90 -4.90 14.94
C LYS A 40 -8.81 -4.02 15.54
N THR A 41 -7.56 -4.27 15.18
CA THR A 41 -6.41 -3.49 15.64
C THR A 41 -5.59 -3.00 14.44
N TYR A 42 -4.86 -1.90 14.65
CA TYR A 42 -3.98 -1.36 13.62
C TYR A 42 -2.88 -2.35 13.24
N ASP A 43 -2.35 -3.10 14.21
CA ASP A 43 -1.32 -4.12 13.99
C ASP A 43 -1.83 -5.22 13.04
N GLU A 44 -2.97 -5.83 13.35
CA GLU A 44 -3.62 -6.83 12.49
C GLU A 44 -3.96 -6.27 11.10
N LEU A 45 -4.33 -4.97 11.02
CA LEU A 45 -4.58 -4.31 9.74
C LEU A 45 -3.32 -4.27 8.89
N THR A 46 -2.21 -3.82 9.48
CA THR A 46 -0.93 -3.72 8.78
C THR A 46 -0.42 -5.09 8.34
N GLU A 47 -0.55 -6.12 9.17
CA GLU A 47 -0.20 -7.50 8.80
C GLU A 47 -1.01 -7.95 7.57
N ARG A 48 -2.33 -7.75 7.58
CA ARG A 48 -3.19 -8.09 6.43
C ARG A 48 -2.82 -7.32 5.17
N VAL A 49 -2.49 -6.04 5.29
CA VAL A 49 -2.04 -5.24 4.15
C VAL A 49 -0.75 -5.84 3.58
N TRP A 50 0.22 -6.23 4.41
CA TRP A 50 1.47 -6.84 3.94
C TRP A 50 1.29 -8.23 3.31
N GLU A 51 0.28 -8.98 3.73
CA GLU A 51 -0.06 -10.27 3.11
C GLU A 51 -0.71 -10.09 1.73
N ILE A 52 -1.66 -9.16 1.61
CA ILE A 52 -2.51 -9.02 0.40
C ILE A 52 -1.85 -8.13 -0.67
N ALA A 53 -1.12 -7.09 -0.26
CA ALA A 53 -0.53 -6.11 -1.17
C ALA A 53 0.44 -6.70 -2.22
N PRO A 54 1.36 -7.63 -1.91
CA PRO A 54 2.22 -8.23 -2.93
C PRO A 54 1.42 -9.10 -3.90
N GLU A 55 0.42 -9.86 -3.43
CA GLU A 55 -0.44 -10.66 -4.30
C GLU A 55 -1.20 -9.77 -5.30
N LEU A 56 -1.76 -8.66 -4.83
CA LEU A 56 -2.44 -7.68 -5.70
C LEU A 56 -1.47 -6.98 -6.66
N TYR A 57 -0.24 -6.70 -6.23
CA TYR A 57 0.76 -6.08 -7.08
C TYR A 57 1.19 -6.99 -8.24
N GLU A 58 1.40 -8.28 -7.95
CA GLU A 58 1.70 -9.29 -8.97
C GLU A 58 0.51 -9.50 -9.92
N MET A 59 -0.70 -9.61 -9.38
CA MET A 59 -1.90 -9.91 -10.18
C MET A 59 -2.38 -8.73 -11.03
N ASN A 60 -2.33 -7.50 -10.49
CA ASN A 60 -2.93 -6.32 -11.15
C ASN A 60 -1.92 -5.52 -11.96
N LEU A 61 -0.65 -5.51 -11.55
CA LEU A 61 0.38 -4.62 -12.13
C LEU A 61 1.56 -5.37 -12.75
N ASP A 62 1.56 -6.71 -12.72
CA ASP A 62 2.64 -7.58 -13.24
C ASP A 62 4.04 -7.16 -12.70
N GLY A 63 4.05 -6.64 -11.47
CA GLY A 63 5.22 -6.03 -10.85
C GLY A 63 5.98 -6.99 -9.93
N ASN A 64 7.24 -6.67 -9.64
CA ASN A 64 8.06 -7.42 -8.68
C ASN A 64 7.97 -6.78 -7.28
N PRO A 65 7.44 -7.48 -6.25
CA PRO A 65 7.26 -6.93 -4.90
C PRO A 65 8.58 -6.58 -4.18
N ASP A 66 9.75 -7.05 -4.65
CA ASP A 66 11.06 -6.86 -4.02
C ASP A 66 11.49 -5.37 -3.90
N GLY A 67 10.82 -4.46 -4.63
CA GLY A 67 11.02 -3.01 -4.55
C GLY A 67 9.81 -2.20 -4.05
N MET A 68 8.75 -2.88 -3.62
CA MET A 68 7.49 -2.26 -3.24
C MET A 68 7.61 -1.54 -1.90
N LYS A 69 7.07 -0.31 -1.84
CA LYS A 69 6.93 0.43 -0.59
C LYS A 69 5.46 0.70 -0.32
N ILE A 70 5.06 0.57 0.94
CA ILE A 70 3.72 0.91 1.40
C ILE A 70 3.85 2.05 2.40
N SER A 71 3.12 3.14 2.14
CA SER A 71 3.00 4.27 3.04
C SER A 71 1.61 4.24 3.68
N PHE A 72 1.54 4.02 4.99
CA PHE A 72 0.29 4.08 5.73
C PHE A 72 -0.02 5.54 6.08
N VAL A 73 -1.09 6.08 5.51
CA VAL A 73 -1.58 7.43 5.79
C VAL A 73 -2.85 7.30 6.60
N GLN A 74 -2.72 7.50 7.91
CA GLN A 74 -3.88 7.50 8.79
C GLN A 74 -4.53 8.89 8.81
N GLU A 75 -5.79 8.95 8.40
CA GLU A 75 -6.59 10.16 8.52
C GLU A 75 -7.46 10.07 9.78
N GLN A 76 -7.31 11.05 10.67
CA GLN A 76 -8.11 11.14 11.89
C GLN A 76 -8.91 12.45 11.90
N SER A 77 -10.22 12.32 12.09
CA SER A 77 -11.08 13.47 12.35
C SER A 77 -10.92 13.93 13.80
N TYR A 78 -11.05 15.24 14.05
CA TYR A 78 -10.95 15.82 15.41
C TYR A 78 -11.88 15.14 16.43
N ASP A 79 -13.06 14.71 15.97
CA ASP A 79 -14.11 14.11 16.78
C ASP A 79 -13.89 12.61 17.07
N SER A 80 -13.06 11.94 16.27
CA SER A 80 -12.89 10.48 16.26
C SER A 80 -11.43 10.07 16.49
N ARG A 81 -10.70 10.86 17.29
CA ARG A 81 -9.28 10.62 17.56
C ARG A 81 -9.09 9.33 18.33
N ILE A 82 -8.27 8.44 17.80
CA ILE A 82 -7.84 7.21 18.46
C ILE A 82 -6.40 7.39 18.92
N ALA A 83 -6.17 7.17 20.21
CA ALA A 83 -4.82 6.99 20.75
C ALA A 83 -4.34 5.59 20.33
N LEU A 84 -3.39 5.56 19.39
CA LEU A 84 -2.63 4.37 19.01
C LEU A 84 -1.59 4.02 20.10
#